data_AF-A0A830EFQ1-F1
#
_entry.id   AF-A0A830EFQ1-F1
#
_cell.length_a   1.000
_cell.length_b   1.000
_cell.length_c   1.000
_cell.angle_alpha   90.00
_cell.angle_beta   90.00
_cell.angle_gamma   90.00
#
_symmetry.space_group_name_H-M   'P 1'
#
loop_
_entity.id
_entity.type
_entity.pdbx_description
1 polymer ?
#
loop_
_entity_poly.entity_id
_entity_poly.type
_entity_poly.pdbx_seq_one_letter_code
_entity_poly.pdbx_strand_id
1 'polypeptide(L)'
;MFAGSWLFEGLEVVRYVRDATPVLPPETIVEFGGVDGDTIRRLLGRLRLVISLASVIAWSRRVGLRVFVHGSALPEPIDDFIKAALAGGADGLITDDFININSDLINVVPINQSIGEKSVNYIMVEPGNFYTSSVKPYGVIVKDAVIERNWVLQVRDRVRVIYGNKEFLVALNMDSLRREAIEELAGLVDGIVIMEIPSITSLGFDNNRALNAFRCVNCYIDFEMEGEIRKCPRCGGKLRPIVKHWDRLVMIEPRVLRLKASDEIKYMRLDSPKVINFQ
;
A
#
# COMPACT_ATOMS: atom_id res chain seq x y z
N MET A 1 -2.76 0.57 4.66
CA MET A 1 -2.34 1.97 4.66
C MET A 1 -3.50 2.70 4.02
N PHE A 2 -4.05 3.73 4.65
CA PHE A 2 -5.13 4.46 3.98
C PHE A 2 -4.58 5.18 2.75
N ALA A 3 -5.28 5.00 1.64
CA ALA A 3 -5.03 5.63 0.35
C ALA A 3 -6.38 5.77 -0.35
N GLY A 4 -6.63 6.92 -0.97
CA GLY A 4 -7.85 7.16 -1.74
C GLY A 4 -8.58 8.43 -1.37
N SER A 5 -7.96 9.37 -0.64
CA SER A 5 -8.63 10.63 -0.29
C SER A 5 -9.09 11.43 -1.52
N TRP A 6 -8.39 11.30 -2.66
CA TRP A 6 -8.76 11.92 -3.93
C TRP A 6 -10.05 11.34 -4.53
N LEU A 7 -10.47 10.14 -4.14
CA LEU A 7 -11.74 9.54 -4.58
C LEU A 7 -12.96 10.21 -3.94
N PHE A 8 -12.74 11.11 -2.98
CA PHE A 8 -13.80 11.86 -2.34
C PHE A 8 -14.08 13.21 -3.01
N GLU A 9 -13.33 13.55 -4.07
CA GLU A 9 -13.55 14.79 -4.81
C GLU A 9 -14.99 14.86 -5.35
N GLY A 10 -15.66 15.99 -5.11
CA GLY A 10 -17.07 16.19 -5.47
C GLY A 10 -18.09 15.59 -4.50
N LEU A 11 -17.66 14.90 -3.43
CA LEU A 11 -18.54 14.43 -2.36
C LEU A 11 -18.57 15.40 -1.18
N GLU A 12 -19.70 15.46 -0.48
CA GLU A 12 -19.80 16.21 0.78
C GLU A 12 -19.11 15.41 1.89
N VAL A 13 -17.85 15.76 2.17
CA VAL A 13 -17.00 15.11 3.19
C VAL A 13 -16.99 15.96 4.46
N VAL A 14 -17.34 15.34 5.58
CA VAL A 14 -17.28 15.98 6.91
C VAL A 14 -15.88 15.82 7.51
N ARG A 15 -15.35 14.59 7.50
CA ARG A 15 -13.96 14.30 7.93
C ARG A 15 -13.42 13.03 7.30
N TYR A 16 -12.11 12.94 7.14
CA TYR A 16 -11.46 11.76 6.55
C TYR A 16 -10.04 11.56 7.06
N VAL A 17 -9.55 10.32 6.92
CA VAL A 17 -8.15 9.93 7.18
C VAL A 17 -7.25 10.42 6.04
N ARG A 18 -6.09 10.98 6.38
CA ARG A 18 -5.09 11.38 5.37
C ARG A 18 -4.45 10.18 4.67
N ASP A 19 -4.14 10.32 3.39
CA ASP A 19 -3.35 9.31 2.66
C ASP A 19 -2.00 9.04 3.34
N ALA A 20 -1.48 7.83 3.13
CA ALA A 20 -0.28 7.31 3.79
C ALA A 20 -0.38 7.26 5.33
N THR A 21 -1.61 7.24 5.87
CA THR A 21 -1.83 7.02 7.31
C THR A 21 -2.12 5.54 7.60
N PRO A 22 -1.38 4.90 8.52
CA PRO A 22 -1.74 3.60 9.04
C PRO A 22 -3.07 3.66 9.82
N VAL A 23 -4.01 2.78 9.47
CA VAL A 23 -5.35 2.64 10.05
C VAL A 23 -5.53 1.17 10.45
N LEU A 24 -6.04 0.89 11.65
CA LEU A 24 -6.40 -0.46 12.07
C LEU A 24 -7.92 -0.66 12.03
N PRO A 25 -8.41 -1.87 11.79
CA PRO A 25 -9.84 -2.12 11.93
C PRO A 25 -10.25 -2.38 13.40
N PRO A 26 -11.48 -2.03 13.82
CA PRO A 26 -12.46 -1.23 13.09
C PRO A 26 -12.24 0.27 13.34
N GLU A 27 -11.60 0.98 12.41
CA GLU A 27 -11.47 2.45 12.45
C GLU A 27 -12.29 3.09 11.33
N THR A 28 -12.83 4.27 11.64
CA THR A 28 -13.46 5.11 10.65
C THR A 28 -12.42 5.74 9.72
N ILE A 29 -12.67 5.64 8.41
CA ILE A 29 -11.80 6.22 7.39
C ILE A 29 -12.35 7.52 6.79
N VAL A 30 -13.68 7.67 6.72
CA VAL A 30 -14.33 8.89 6.23
C VAL A 30 -15.77 8.99 6.75
N GLU A 31 -16.23 10.21 6.98
CA GLU A 31 -17.62 10.58 7.26
C GLU A 31 -18.13 11.48 6.13
N PHE A 32 -19.25 11.09 5.54
CA PHE A 32 -19.91 11.83 4.47
C PHE A 32 -21.20 12.50 4.98
N GLY A 33 -21.49 13.69 4.46
CA GLY A 33 -22.81 14.30 4.49
C GLY A 33 -23.57 13.92 3.23
N GLY A 34 -24.82 13.45 3.33
CA GLY A 34 -25.74 13.43 2.19
C GLY A 34 -25.42 12.54 0.97
N VAL A 35 -24.44 11.62 1.00
CA VAL A 35 -24.08 10.79 -0.17
C VAL A 35 -25.03 9.60 -0.35
N ASP A 36 -25.52 9.37 -1.58
CA ASP A 36 -26.41 8.28 -1.94
C ASP A 36 -25.73 6.88 -1.86
N GLY A 37 -26.56 5.83 -1.80
CA GLY A 37 -26.07 4.46 -1.59
C GLY A 37 -25.27 3.87 -2.76
N ASP A 38 -25.55 4.27 -4.00
CA ASP A 38 -24.90 3.71 -5.19
C ASP A 38 -23.55 4.35 -5.44
N THR A 39 -23.41 5.64 -5.18
CA THR A 39 -22.12 6.33 -5.12
C THR A 39 -21.22 5.71 -4.05
N ILE A 40 -21.79 5.43 -2.88
CA ILE A 40 -21.13 4.71 -1.79
C ILE A 40 -20.62 3.33 -2.24
N ARG A 41 -21.44 2.52 -2.91
CA ARG A 41 -21.05 1.17 -3.37
C ARG A 41 -19.92 1.20 -4.39
N ARG A 42 -19.96 2.14 -5.34
CA ARG A 42 -18.88 2.34 -6.33
C ARG A 42 -17.58 2.75 -5.65
N LEU A 43 -17.66 3.68 -4.70
CA LEU A 43 -16.52 4.15 -3.92
C LEU A 43 -15.88 3.00 -3.10
N LEU A 44 -16.69 2.14 -2.48
CA LEU A 44 -16.21 0.97 -1.73
C LEU A 44 -15.33 0.06 -2.57
N GLY A 45 -15.80 -0.31 -3.76
CA GLY A 45 -15.07 -1.26 -4.62
C GLY A 45 -13.68 -0.73 -4.94
N ARG A 46 -13.59 0.55 -5.28
CA ARG A 46 -12.33 1.20 -5.64
C ARG A 46 -11.42 1.43 -4.43
N LEU A 47 -11.95 1.95 -3.32
CA LEU A 47 -11.20 2.15 -2.08
C LEU A 47 -10.58 0.85 -1.56
N ARG A 48 -11.32 -0.27 -1.63
CA ARG A 48 -10.78 -1.58 -1.20
C ARG A 48 -9.51 -1.92 -1.94
N LEU A 49 -9.47 -1.75 -3.26
CA LEU A 49 -8.30 -2.08 -4.06
C LEU A 49 -7.12 -1.14 -3.76
N VAL A 50 -7.34 0.18 -3.74
CA VAL A 50 -6.25 1.14 -3.49
C VAL A 50 -5.70 1.04 -2.06
N ILE A 51 -6.54 0.84 -1.05
CA ILE A 51 -6.10 0.62 0.33
C ILE A 51 -5.35 -0.70 0.42
N SER A 52 -5.80 -1.77 -0.25
CA SER A 52 -5.12 -3.07 -0.20
C SER A 52 -3.73 -2.99 -0.83
N LEU A 53 -3.61 -2.38 -2.01
CA LEU A 53 -2.32 -2.14 -2.67
C LEU A 53 -1.37 -1.35 -1.76
N ALA A 54 -1.82 -0.19 -1.27
CA ALA A 54 -1.00 0.64 -0.38
C ALA A 54 -0.61 -0.10 0.91
N SER A 55 -1.48 -0.96 1.43
CA SER A 55 -1.22 -1.76 2.64
C SER A 55 -0.12 -2.79 2.42
N VAL A 56 -0.21 -3.59 1.34
CA VAL A 56 0.78 -4.63 1.02
C VAL A 56 2.15 -4.02 0.75
N ILE A 57 2.19 -2.90 0.04
CA ILE A 57 3.45 -2.19 -0.22
C ILE A 57 4.07 -1.70 1.09
N ALA A 58 3.30 -1.00 1.93
CA ALA A 58 3.81 -0.47 3.20
C ALA A 58 4.29 -1.59 4.14
N TRP A 59 3.56 -2.70 4.17
CA TRP A 59 3.91 -3.94 4.84
C TRP A 59 5.26 -4.49 4.37
N SER A 60 5.43 -4.66 3.06
CA SER A 60 6.62 -5.34 2.49
C SER A 60 7.86 -4.47 2.69
N ARG A 61 7.69 -3.15 2.62
CA ARG A 61 8.75 -2.20 2.97
C ARG A 61 9.13 -2.26 4.44
N ARG A 62 8.18 -2.48 5.34
CA ARG A 62 8.45 -2.56 6.78
C ARG A 62 9.39 -3.72 7.13
N VAL A 63 9.35 -4.82 6.37
CA VAL A 63 10.28 -5.95 6.54
C VAL A 63 11.59 -5.78 5.76
N GLY A 64 11.83 -4.61 5.16
CA GLY A 64 13.09 -4.24 4.51
C GLY A 64 13.18 -4.59 3.03
N LEU A 65 12.09 -5.00 2.39
CA LEU A 65 12.07 -5.33 0.96
C LEU A 65 11.85 -4.08 0.12
N ARG A 66 12.52 -3.99 -1.03
CA ARG A 66 12.09 -3.08 -2.10
C ARG A 66 10.78 -3.61 -2.70
N VAL A 67 9.89 -2.72 -3.10
CA VAL A 67 8.58 -3.08 -3.63
C VAL A 67 8.32 -2.35 -4.92
N PHE A 68 8.15 -3.11 -5.98
CA PHE A 68 7.68 -2.62 -7.27
C PHE A 68 6.28 -3.16 -7.56
N VAL A 69 5.53 -2.45 -8.39
CA VAL A 69 4.22 -2.91 -8.87
C VAL A 69 4.31 -3.10 -10.38
N HIS A 70 3.88 -4.26 -10.87
CA HIS A 70 3.85 -4.51 -12.31
C HIS A 70 2.71 -3.71 -12.96
N GLY A 71 2.94 -3.13 -14.13
CA GLY A 71 1.94 -2.34 -14.84
C GLY A 71 0.64 -3.11 -15.13
N SER A 72 0.74 -4.41 -15.41
CA SER A 72 -0.42 -5.28 -15.65
C SER A 72 -1.32 -5.46 -14.42
N ALA A 73 -0.78 -5.20 -13.23
CA ALA A 73 -1.53 -5.32 -11.98
C ALA A 73 -2.49 -4.15 -11.76
N LEU A 74 -2.37 -3.07 -12.54
CA LEU A 74 -3.06 -1.80 -12.32
C LEU A 74 -4.35 -1.72 -13.16
N PRO A 75 -5.54 -1.74 -12.53
CA PRO A 75 -6.80 -1.49 -13.23
C PRO A 75 -6.94 -0.03 -13.67
N GLU A 76 -7.81 0.20 -14.64
CA GLU A 76 -8.20 1.56 -15.02
C GLU A 76 -9.10 2.22 -13.94
N PRO A 77 -8.88 3.51 -13.60
CA PRO A 77 -7.82 4.37 -14.12
C PRO A 77 -6.51 4.16 -13.36
N ILE A 78 -5.43 4.00 -14.11
CA ILE A 78 -4.11 3.65 -13.58
C ILE A 78 -3.60 4.67 -12.53
N ASP A 79 -3.87 5.96 -12.74
CA ASP A 79 -3.42 7.05 -11.86
C ASP A 79 -3.78 6.87 -10.39
N ASP A 80 -4.92 6.26 -10.09
CA ASP A 80 -5.31 5.98 -8.72
C ASP A 80 -4.39 4.98 -8.04
N PHE A 81 -4.01 3.95 -8.78
CA PHE A 81 -3.16 2.91 -8.27
C PHE A 81 -1.70 3.38 -8.18
N ILE A 82 -1.29 4.31 -9.03
CA ILE A 82 -0.03 5.03 -8.87
C ILE A 82 -0.02 5.83 -7.56
N LYS A 83 -1.05 6.64 -7.30
CA LYS A 83 -1.18 7.38 -6.04
C LYS A 83 -1.22 6.45 -4.84
N ALA A 84 -1.91 5.31 -4.94
CA ALA A 84 -1.95 4.29 -3.90
C ALA A 84 -0.58 3.64 -3.67
N ALA A 85 0.16 3.34 -4.74
CA ALA A 85 1.50 2.79 -4.67
C ALA A 85 2.47 3.76 -3.98
N LEU A 86 2.39 5.06 -4.32
CA LEU A 86 3.15 6.11 -3.66
C LEU A 86 2.78 6.26 -2.17
N ALA A 87 1.50 6.19 -1.83
CA ALA A 87 1.05 6.24 -0.44
C ALA A 87 1.55 5.04 0.39
N GLY A 88 1.70 3.87 -0.26
CA GLY A 88 2.35 2.68 0.32
C GLY A 88 3.88 2.77 0.38
N GLY A 89 4.47 3.67 -0.42
CA GLY A 89 5.91 3.90 -0.52
C GLY A 89 6.63 3.08 -1.57
N ALA A 90 5.97 2.60 -2.64
CA ALA A 90 6.61 1.79 -3.67
C ALA A 90 7.89 2.42 -4.25
N ASP A 91 8.87 1.59 -4.59
CA ASP A 91 10.13 2.02 -5.19
C ASP A 91 10.00 2.34 -6.69
N GLY A 92 8.95 1.85 -7.34
CA GLY A 92 8.66 2.12 -8.73
C GLY A 92 7.57 1.23 -9.31
N LEU A 93 7.25 1.48 -10.57
CA LEU A 93 6.50 0.56 -11.42
C LEU A 93 7.45 -0.20 -12.31
N ILE A 94 7.11 -1.45 -12.60
CA ILE A 94 7.78 -2.24 -13.62
C ILE A 94 6.84 -2.40 -14.80
N THR A 95 7.33 -2.14 -16.00
CA THR A 95 6.51 -2.21 -17.21
C THR A 95 7.22 -2.99 -18.30
N ASP A 96 6.45 -3.75 -19.07
CA ASP A 96 6.92 -4.45 -20.27
C ASP A 96 6.51 -3.67 -21.54
N ASP A 97 6.93 -4.19 -22.70
CA ASP A 97 6.69 -3.61 -24.02
C ASP A 97 5.20 -3.46 -24.36
N PHE A 98 4.32 -4.23 -23.71
CA PHE A 98 2.89 -4.26 -24.02
C PHE A 98 2.09 -3.25 -23.20
N ILE A 99 2.68 -2.75 -22.11
CA ILE A 99 2.02 -1.86 -21.17
C ILE A 99 2.74 -0.52 -21.19
N ASN A 100 2.11 0.48 -21.80
CA ASN A 100 2.69 1.81 -21.88
C ASN A 100 2.15 2.68 -20.72
N ILE A 101 2.81 2.57 -19.56
CA ILE A 101 2.57 3.48 -18.45
C ILE A 101 3.67 4.53 -18.47
N ASN A 102 3.27 5.78 -18.68
CA ASN A 102 4.15 6.92 -18.47
C ASN A 102 3.64 7.71 -17.27
N SER A 103 4.50 8.00 -16.30
CA SER A 103 4.14 8.75 -15.11
C SER A 103 5.30 9.59 -14.63
N ASP A 104 5.04 10.88 -14.40
CA ASP A 104 5.99 11.79 -13.77
C ASP A 104 5.98 11.65 -12.23
N LEU A 105 5.03 10.90 -11.67
CA LEU A 105 4.82 10.80 -10.22
C LEU A 105 5.62 9.66 -9.58
N ILE A 106 5.87 8.59 -10.33
CA ILE A 106 6.57 7.39 -9.84
C ILE A 106 7.56 6.92 -10.89
N ASN A 107 8.72 6.42 -10.45
CA ASN A 107 9.73 5.90 -11.36
C ASN A 107 9.17 4.67 -12.10
N VAL A 108 9.20 4.70 -13.43
CA VAL A 108 8.80 3.58 -14.28
C VAL A 108 10.06 2.92 -14.84
N VAL A 109 10.24 1.65 -14.48
CA VAL A 109 11.41 0.86 -14.88
C VAL A 109 10.99 -0.14 -15.95
N PRO A 110 11.54 -0.06 -17.16
CA PRO A 110 11.27 -1.04 -18.19
C PRO A 110 11.93 -2.38 -17.84
N ILE A 111 11.27 -3.48 -18.17
CA ILE A 111 11.87 -4.81 -18.18
C ILE A 111 12.22 -5.24 -19.60
N ASN A 112 13.29 -6.02 -19.73
CA ASN A 112 13.76 -6.60 -20.98
C ASN A 112 14.14 -5.59 -22.09
N GLN A 113 14.26 -4.29 -21.74
CA GLN A 113 14.70 -3.25 -22.66
C GLN A 113 15.94 -2.53 -22.12
N SER A 114 16.92 -2.29 -23.00
CA SER A 114 18.03 -1.39 -22.70
C SER A 114 17.68 0.00 -23.23
N ILE A 115 17.29 0.92 -22.34
CA ILE A 115 17.05 2.32 -22.70
C ILE A 115 18.36 3.11 -22.53
N GLY A 116 19.39 2.68 -23.28
CA GLY A 116 20.71 3.30 -23.33
C GLY A 116 21.75 2.72 -22.35
N GLU A 117 23.01 3.13 -22.51
CA GLU A 117 24.17 2.55 -21.79
C GLU A 117 24.15 2.74 -20.27
N LYS A 118 23.30 3.64 -19.75
CA LYS A 118 23.18 3.96 -18.31
C LYS A 118 21.83 3.56 -17.69
N SER A 119 20.92 2.95 -18.45
CA SER A 119 19.61 2.58 -17.88
C SER A 119 19.71 1.39 -16.93
N VAL A 120 19.02 1.50 -15.80
CA VAL A 120 18.79 0.36 -14.90
C VAL A 120 17.78 -0.56 -15.59
N ASN A 121 18.25 -1.69 -16.11
CA ASN A 121 17.39 -2.69 -16.76
C ASN A 121 17.21 -3.90 -15.83
N TYR A 122 15.96 -4.36 -15.72
CA TYR A 122 15.65 -5.64 -15.09
C TYR A 122 15.24 -6.65 -16.16
N ILE A 123 15.60 -7.92 -15.98
CA ILE A 123 15.03 -9.00 -16.79
C ILE A 123 14.08 -9.82 -15.95
N MET A 124 13.05 -10.35 -16.60
CA MET A 124 12.07 -11.21 -15.97
C MET A 124 12.23 -12.63 -16.51
N VAL A 125 12.35 -13.62 -15.62
CA VAL A 125 12.66 -15.01 -15.97
C VAL A 125 11.74 -15.97 -15.24
N GLU A 126 11.48 -17.13 -15.85
CA GLU A 126 10.74 -18.22 -15.23
C GLU A 126 11.69 -19.23 -14.57
N PRO A 127 11.27 -19.91 -13.49
CA PRO A 127 12.10 -20.92 -12.85
C PRO A 127 12.37 -22.08 -13.81
N GLY A 128 13.64 -22.28 -14.16
CA GLY A 128 14.06 -23.37 -15.04
C GLY A 128 14.33 -22.95 -16.50
N ASN A 129 13.93 -21.75 -16.90
CA ASN A 129 14.24 -21.19 -18.22
C ASN A 129 15.26 -20.05 -18.11
N PHE A 130 16.46 -20.37 -17.63
CA PHE A 130 17.56 -19.41 -17.57
C PHE A 130 18.37 -19.47 -18.86
N TYR A 131 18.39 -18.36 -19.58
CA TYR A 131 19.17 -18.18 -20.81
C TYR A 131 20.30 -17.17 -20.59
N THR A 132 21.38 -17.30 -21.35
CA THR A 132 22.46 -16.32 -21.33
C THR A 132 22.02 -15.05 -22.08
N SER A 133 21.96 -13.93 -21.37
CA SER A 133 21.70 -12.62 -21.97
C SER A 133 23.02 -11.98 -22.44
N SER A 134 23.03 -11.38 -23.62
CA SER A 134 24.16 -10.58 -24.11
C SER A 134 24.36 -9.28 -23.33
N VAL A 135 23.30 -8.79 -22.68
CA VAL A 135 23.32 -7.59 -21.82
C VAL A 135 23.22 -8.03 -20.36
N LYS A 136 24.18 -7.60 -19.53
CA LYS A 136 24.14 -7.85 -18.08
C LYS A 136 23.04 -7.00 -17.44
N PRO A 137 21.96 -7.61 -16.93
CA PRO A 137 20.90 -6.85 -16.28
C PRO A 137 21.37 -6.30 -14.94
N TYR A 138 20.82 -5.17 -14.50
CA TYR A 138 21.05 -4.67 -13.16
C TYR A 138 20.39 -5.59 -12.12
N GLY A 139 19.15 -6.01 -12.37
CA GLY A 139 18.43 -6.94 -11.51
C GLY A 139 17.68 -8.02 -12.29
N VAL A 140 17.35 -9.11 -11.60
CA VAL A 140 16.56 -10.21 -12.16
C VAL A 140 15.31 -10.38 -11.32
N ILE A 141 14.17 -10.52 -11.98
CA ILE A 141 12.86 -10.79 -11.38
C ILE A 141 12.47 -12.23 -11.74
N VAL A 142 12.33 -13.08 -10.75
CA VAL A 142 11.87 -14.46 -10.96
C VAL A 142 10.35 -14.52 -10.84
N LYS A 143 9.68 -14.94 -11.91
CA LYS A 143 8.24 -15.26 -11.90
C LYS A 143 7.96 -16.54 -11.13
N ASP A 144 6.74 -16.67 -10.62
CA ASP A 144 6.21 -17.89 -10.01
C ASP A 144 7.18 -18.51 -8.99
N ALA A 145 7.76 -17.65 -8.14
CA ALA A 145 8.74 -18.06 -7.17
C ALA A 145 8.11 -18.95 -6.10
N VAL A 146 8.75 -20.09 -5.80
CA VAL A 146 8.36 -20.91 -4.65
C VAL A 146 8.89 -20.25 -3.39
N ILE A 147 8.00 -19.88 -2.48
CA ILE A 147 8.34 -19.22 -1.22
C ILE A 147 8.80 -20.27 -0.22
N GLU A 148 9.98 -20.81 -0.46
CA GLU A 148 10.69 -21.71 0.42
C GLU A 148 12.15 -21.28 0.49
N ARG A 149 12.67 -21.09 1.70
CA ARG A 149 14.02 -20.54 1.92
C ARG A 149 15.10 -21.22 1.09
N ASN A 150 15.12 -22.55 1.06
CA ASN A 150 16.15 -23.31 0.35
C ASN A 150 16.04 -23.13 -1.16
N TRP A 151 14.81 -23.14 -1.68
CA TRP A 151 14.54 -22.91 -3.10
C TRP A 151 14.98 -21.50 -3.52
N VAL A 152 14.58 -20.48 -2.75
CA VAL A 152 14.90 -19.07 -3.04
C VAL A 152 16.42 -18.85 -3.06
N LEU A 153 17.14 -19.40 -2.08
CA LEU A 153 18.61 -19.29 -2.02
C LEU A 153 19.29 -19.97 -3.21
N GLN A 154 18.87 -21.20 -3.57
CA GLN A 154 19.42 -21.91 -4.72
C GLN A 154 19.18 -21.17 -6.04
N VAL A 155 17.96 -20.64 -6.24
CA VAL A 155 17.61 -19.89 -7.44
C VAL A 155 18.39 -18.57 -7.49
N ARG A 156 18.47 -17.83 -6.38
CA ARG A 156 19.25 -16.59 -6.29
C ARG A 156 20.70 -16.81 -6.67
N ASP A 157 21.34 -17.82 -6.09
CA ASP A 157 22.76 -18.08 -6.32
C ASP A 157 23.00 -18.53 -7.77
N ARG A 158 22.10 -19.35 -8.34
CA ARG A 158 22.13 -19.74 -9.75
C ARG A 158 21.97 -18.55 -10.69
N VAL A 159 21.00 -17.68 -10.44
CA VAL A 159 20.73 -16.48 -11.23
C VAL A 159 21.93 -15.52 -11.18
N ARG A 160 22.54 -15.33 -10.00
CA ARG A 160 23.75 -14.51 -9.86
C ARG A 160 24.95 -15.05 -10.65
N VAL A 161 25.11 -16.37 -10.71
CA VAL A 161 26.17 -17.00 -11.52
C VAL A 161 25.92 -16.78 -13.03
N ILE A 162 24.67 -16.90 -13.48
CA ILE A 162 24.33 -16.78 -14.91
C ILE A 162 24.38 -15.33 -15.40
N TYR A 163 23.81 -14.39 -14.63
CA TYR A 163 23.59 -13.01 -15.08
C TYR A 163 24.54 -11.99 -14.46
N GLY A 164 25.18 -12.30 -13.32
CA GLY A 164 26.00 -11.34 -12.58
C GLY A 164 25.22 -10.11 -12.08
N ASN A 165 23.92 -10.27 -11.84
CA ASN A 165 23.01 -9.22 -11.41
C ASN A 165 23.31 -8.72 -9.99
N LYS A 166 22.99 -7.46 -9.73
CA LYS A 166 23.13 -6.84 -8.40
C LYS A 166 21.92 -7.10 -7.52
N GLU A 167 20.72 -7.07 -8.11
CA GLU A 167 19.47 -7.27 -7.39
C GLU A 167 18.74 -8.53 -7.82
N PHE A 168 18.18 -9.23 -6.84
CA PHE A 168 17.35 -10.41 -7.00
C PHE A 168 15.97 -10.15 -6.41
N LEU A 169 14.96 -10.14 -7.29
CA LEU A 169 13.57 -9.90 -6.94
C LEU A 169 12.72 -11.12 -7.30
N VAL A 170 11.59 -11.23 -6.64
CA VAL A 170 10.58 -12.25 -6.94
C VAL A 170 9.25 -11.59 -7.28
N ALA A 171 8.58 -12.07 -8.31
CA ALA A 171 7.24 -11.65 -8.67
C ALA A 171 6.23 -12.47 -7.88
N LEU A 172 5.28 -11.78 -7.24
CA LEU A 172 4.31 -12.37 -6.33
C LEU A 172 2.89 -12.13 -6.83
N ASN A 173 2.11 -13.21 -6.87
CA ASN A 173 0.67 -13.20 -7.14
C ASN A 173 -0.12 -13.06 -5.83
N MET A 174 -1.46 -12.95 -5.89
CA MET A 174 -2.29 -12.68 -4.72
C MET A 174 -2.04 -13.61 -3.53
N ASP A 175 -1.91 -14.92 -3.75
CA ASP A 175 -1.72 -15.90 -2.66
C ASP A 175 -0.38 -15.77 -1.94
N SER A 176 0.63 -15.26 -2.65
CA SER A 176 1.99 -15.09 -2.15
C SER A 176 2.21 -13.75 -1.44
N LEU A 177 1.24 -12.84 -1.48
CA LEU A 177 1.28 -11.53 -0.83
C LEU A 177 0.78 -11.55 0.63
N ARG A 178 0.68 -12.75 1.22
CA ARG A 178 0.34 -12.93 2.64
C ARG A 178 1.51 -12.60 3.53
N ARG A 179 1.20 -12.33 4.80
CA ARG A 179 2.18 -11.93 5.81
C ARG A 179 3.38 -12.88 5.89
N GLU A 180 3.07 -14.15 6.11
CA GLU A 180 4.04 -15.17 6.46
C GLU A 180 5.02 -15.36 5.30
N ALA A 181 4.49 -15.40 4.09
CA ALA A 181 5.26 -15.47 2.85
C ALA A 181 6.22 -14.28 2.69
N ILE A 182 5.77 -13.05 2.95
CA ILE A 182 6.63 -11.87 2.86
C ILE A 182 7.70 -11.84 3.95
N GLU A 183 7.36 -12.24 5.17
CA GLU A 183 8.32 -12.36 6.28
C GLU A 183 9.39 -13.43 5.98
N GLU A 184 9.03 -14.54 5.33
CA GLU A 184 9.98 -15.58 4.92
C GLU A 184 10.96 -15.09 3.84
N LEU A 185 10.54 -14.19 2.96
CA LEU A 185 11.39 -13.60 1.93
C LEU A 185 12.36 -12.53 2.49
N ALA A 186 12.07 -11.98 3.66
CA ALA A 186 12.88 -10.94 4.27
C ALA A 186 14.32 -11.41 4.50
N GLY A 187 15.29 -10.69 3.93
CA GLY A 187 16.71 -11.03 4.00
C GLY A 187 17.16 -12.15 3.04
N LEU A 188 16.24 -12.76 2.28
CA LEU A 188 16.57 -13.73 1.22
C LEU A 188 16.66 -13.06 -0.16
N VAL A 189 15.76 -12.10 -0.41
CA VAL A 189 15.62 -11.35 -1.66
C VAL A 189 15.80 -9.85 -1.44
N ASP A 190 16.15 -9.11 -2.48
CA ASP A 190 16.34 -7.65 -2.43
C ASP A 190 15.00 -6.90 -2.54
N GLY A 191 14.00 -7.52 -3.15
CA GLY A 191 12.67 -6.95 -3.29
C GLY A 191 11.64 -7.88 -3.91
N ILE A 192 10.42 -7.38 -4.02
CA ILE A 192 9.28 -8.08 -4.63
C ILE A 192 8.66 -7.23 -5.74
N VAL A 193 7.99 -7.92 -6.67
CA VAL A 193 7.15 -7.30 -7.69
C VAL A 193 5.71 -7.77 -7.50
N ILE A 194 4.79 -6.85 -7.23
CA ILE A 194 3.37 -7.15 -7.09
C ILE A 194 2.77 -7.32 -8.49
N MET A 195 2.34 -8.54 -8.82
CA MET A 195 1.74 -8.87 -10.10
C MET A 195 0.21 -8.72 -10.10
N GLU A 196 -0.40 -8.78 -8.92
CA GLU A 196 -1.85 -8.68 -8.72
C GLU A 196 -2.17 -8.00 -7.39
N ILE A 197 -3.24 -7.21 -7.32
CA ILE A 197 -3.65 -6.53 -6.09
C ILE A 197 -4.49 -7.48 -5.24
N PRO A 198 -4.04 -7.90 -4.04
CA PRO A 198 -4.80 -8.80 -3.21
C PRO A 198 -5.92 -8.04 -2.49
N SER A 199 -7.05 -8.70 -2.22
CA SER A 199 -8.17 -8.10 -1.48
C SER A 199 -8.02 -8.31 0.02
N ILE A 200 -7.04 -7.65 0.63
CA ILE A 200 -6.76 -7.75 2.07
C ILE A 200 -7.53 -6.72 2.92
N THR A 201 -8.54 -6.06 2.35
CA THR A 201 -9.35 -5.06 3.07
C THR A 201 -10.83 -5.32 2.88
N SER A 202 -11.60 -5.09 3.95
CA SER A 202 -13.05 -4.99 3.89
C SER A 202 -13.47 -3.60 4.35
N LEU A 203 -14.53 -3.08 3.75
CA LEU A 203 -15.06 -1.76 4.06
C LEU A 203 -16.57 -1.89 4.27
N GLY A 204 -17.09 -1.28 5.32
CA GLY A 204 -18.52 -1.24 5.63
C GLY A 204 -18.97 0.14 6.08
N PHE A 205 -20.28 0.34 6.17
CA PHE A 205 -20.86 1.59 6.63
C PHE A 205 -21.62 1.41 7.94
N ASP A 206 -21.62 2.47 8.74
CA ASP A 206 -22.56 2.66 9.83
C ASP A 206 -22.97 4.13 9.97
N ASN A 207 -23.90 4.37 10.90
CA ASN A 207 -24.48 5.68 11.18
C ASN A 207 -23.81 6.35 12.40
N ASN A 208 -22.68 5.81 12.87
CA ASN A 208 -22.00 6.32 14.06
C ASN A 208 -21.00 7.38 13.65
N ARG A 209 -21.12 8.61 14.17
CA ARG A 209 -20.19 9.72 13.90
C ARG A 209 -18.73 9.30 14.09
N ALA A 210 -17.87 9.83 13.23
CA ALA A 210 -16.44 9.65 13.35
C ALA A 210 -15.89 10.50 14.49
N LEU A 211 -14.97 9.97 15.30
CA LEU A 211 -14.22 10.77 16.28
C LEU A 211 -13.03 11.46 15.60
N ASN A 212 -12.56 12.56 16.17
CA ASN A 212 -11.28 13.12 15.78
C ASN A 212 -10.16 12.20 16.29
N ALA A 213 -9.24 11.85 15.40
CA ALA A 213 -8.09 11.01 15.74
C ALA A 213 -6.79 11.81 15.62
N PHE A 214 -5.92 11.72 16.63
CA PHE A 214 -4.64 12.41 16.69
C PHE A 214 -3.50 11.47 17.07
N ARG A 215 -2.36 11.55 16.37
CA ARG A 215 -1.14 10.78 16.67
C ARG A 215 -0.12 11.60 17.42
N CYS A 216 0.42 11.06 18.51
CA CYS A 216 1.62 11.63 19.12
C CYS A 216 2.87 11.34 18.30
N VAL A 217 3.64 12.38 17.99
CA VAL A 217 4.90 12.25 17.23
C VAL A 217 5.98 11.51 18.01
N ASN A 218 5.98 11.61 19.35
CA ASN A 218 7.00 10.97 20.18
C ASN A 218 6.59 9.56 20.59
N CYS A 219 5.33 9.43 21.01
CA CYS A 219 4.84 8.22 21.64
C CYS A 219 4.15 7.27 20.66
N TYR A 220 3.86 7.70 19.43
CA TYR A 220 3.16 6.92 18.38
C TYR A 220 1.81 6.30 18.80
N ILE A 221 1.24 6.78 19.90
CA ILE A 221 -0.10 6.45 20.37
C ILE A 221 -1.09 7.41 19.72
N ASP A 222 -2.21 6.84 19.29
CA ASP A 222 -3.33 7.56 18.73
C ASP A 222 -4.43 7.77 19.79
N PHE A 223 -5.01 8.97 19.75
CA PHE A 223 -6.05 9.42 20.67
C PHE A 223 -7.30 9.76 19.87
N GLU A 224 -8.44 9.18 20.27
CA GLU A 224 -9.76 9.47 19.72
C GLU A 224 -10.57 10.31 20.71
N MET A 225 -11.17 11.39 20.22
CA MET A 225 -12.03 12.29 21.00
C MET A 225 -12.98 13.12 20.12
N GLU A 226 -14.03 13.68 20.72
CA GLU A 226 -14.96 14.58 20.02
C GLU A 226 -14.36 15.98 19.76
N GLY A 227 -13.49 16.47 20.66
CA GLY A 227 -12.86 17.78 20.58
C GLY A 227 -11.48 17.80 19.89
N GLU A 228 -10.79 18.95 19.96
CA GLU A 228 -9.39 19.08 19.55
C GLU A 228 -8.44 18.89 20.73
N ILE A 229 -7.30 18.23 20.49
CA ILE A 229 -6.20 18.13 21.45
C ILE A 229 -4.87 18.53 20.82
N ARG A 230 -4.09 19.37 21.53
CA ARG A 230 -2.82 19.91 21.01
C ARG A 230 -1.58 19.16 21.52
N LYS A 231 -1.63 18.61 22.73
CA LYS A 231 -0.50 17.93 23.40
C LYS A 231 -0.87 16.52 23.83
N CYS A 232 0.09 15.60 23.73
CA CYS A 232 -0.07 14.21 24.14
C CYS A 232 -0.29 14.12 25.65
N PRO A 233 -1.39 13.50 26.12
CA PRO A 233 -1.64 13.30 27.55
C PRO A 233 -0.56 12.48 28.24
N ARG A 234 0.11 11.57 27.52
CA ARG A 234 1.15 10.68 28.08
C ARG A 234 2.51 11.34 28.23
N CYS A 235 2.95 12.11 27.23
CA CYS A 235 4.34 12.59 27.13
C CYS A 235 4.48 14.09 26.84
N GLY A 236 3.38 14.85 26.81
CA GLY A 236 3.38 16.30 26.56
C GLY A 236 3.79 16.73 25.15
N GLY A 237 4.22 15.79 24.31
CA GLY A 237 4.67 16.04 22.93
C GLY A 237 3.56 16.50 21.99
N LYS A 238 3.95 17.00 20.81
CA LYS A 238 3.03 17.47 19.77
C LYS A 238 2.15 16.34 19.24
N LEU A 239 0.87 16.64 19.02
CA LEU A 239 -0.06 15.76 18.31
C LEU A 239 -0.22 16.19 16.85
N ARG A 240 -0.34 15.21 15.95
CA ARG A 240 -0.66 15.42 14.53
C ARG A 240 -2.06 14.85 14.25
N PRO A 241 -2.98 15.61 13.65
CA PRO A 241 -4.29 15.07 13.29
C PRO A 241 -4.15 13.99 12.20
N ILE A 242 -4.81 12.86 12.45
CA ILE A 242 -4.94 11.72 11.52
C ILE A 242 -6.22 11.88 10.71
N VAL A 243 -7.34 12.03 11.41
CA VAL A 243 -8.64 12.36 10.83
C VAL A 243 -8.84 13.87 10.97
N LYS A 244 -9.08 14.56 9.86
CA LYS A 244 -9.31 16.02 9.85
C LYS A 244 -10.75 16.34 9.49
N HIS A 245 -11.34 17.27 10.24
CA HIS A 245 -12.52 17.99 9.81
C HIS A 245 -12.23 18.79 8.54
N TRP A 246 -13.17 18.75 7.59
CA TRP A 246 -13.23 19.66 6.46
C TRP A 246 -14.19 20.81 6.83
N ASP A 247 -13.81 22.05 6.49
CA ASP A 247 -14.54 23.24 6.93
C ASP A 247 -15.99 23.29 6.39
N ARG A 248 -16.89 23.77 7.28
CA ARG A 248 -18.31 24.12 7.13
C ARG A 248 -19.33 22.98 6.87
N LEU A 249 -20.21 22.87 7.88
CA LEU A 249 -21.69 22.91 7.83
C LEU A 249 -22.53 21.65 8.16
N VAL A 250 -23.66 21.97 8.80
CA VAL A 250 -24.95 21.31 9.12
C VAL A 250 -24.94 19.85 9.63
N MET A 251 -25.66 19.65 10.74
CA MET A 251 -26.03 18.32 11.24
C MET A 251 -26.97 17.62 10.26
N ILE A 252 -26.39 16.90 9.29
CA ILE A 252 -27.06 15.90 8.47
C ILE A 252 -26.89 14.53 9.15
N GLU A 253 -27.75 13.56 8.84
CA GLU A 253 -27.54 12.16 9.23
C GLU A 253 -26.20 11.64 8.66
N PRO A 254 -25.22 11.30 9.51
CA PRO A 254 -23.88 10.97 9.07
C PRO A 254 -23.85 9.55 8.47
N ARG A 255 -23.25 9.41 7.29
CA ARG A 255 -22.86 8.09 6.75
C ARG A 255 -21.37 7.91 6.91
N VAL A 256 -20.98 6.94 7.72
CA VAL A 256 -19.59 6.73 8.13
C VAL A 256 -19.05 5.45 7.54
N LEU A 257 -17.95 5.58 6.80
CA LEU A 257 -17.23 4.45 6.23
C LEU A 257 -16.18 3.95 7.22
N ARG A 258 -16.33 2.70 7.64
CA ARG A 258 -15.40 2.01 8.55
C ARG A 258 -14.63 0.94 7.82
N LEU A 259 -13.34 0.92 8.08
CA LEU A 259 -12.48 -0.20 7.74
C LEU A 259 -12.89 -1.41 8.58
N LYS A 260 -13.16 -2.54 7.94
CA LYS A 260 -13.37 -3.84 8.59
C LYS A 260 -12.17 -4.73 8.27
N ALA A 261 -11.69 -5.47 9.28
CA ALA A 261 -10.54 -6.34 9.13
C ALA A 261 -10.87 -7.54 8.22
N SER A 262 -9.97 -7.84 7.28
CA SER A 262 -9.40 -9.18 7.23
C SER A 262 -8.16 -9.20 8.15
N ASP A 263 -7.72 -10.39 8.58
CA ASP A 263 -6.68 -10.56 9.61
C ASP A 263 -5.33 -9.91 9.33
N GLU A 264 -5.09 -9.42 8.11
CA GLU A 264 -3.78 -8.98 7.62
C GLU A 264 -3.46 -7.50 7.90
N ILE A 265 -4.46 -6.61 8.00
CA ILE A 265 -4.22 -5.15 8.17
C ILE A 265 -3.82 -4.78 9.61
N LYS A 266 -4.15 -5.63 10.60
CA LYS A 266 -3.98 -5.30 12.02
C LYS A 266 -2.53 -5.05 12.46
N TYR A 267 -1.56 -5.30 11.59
CA TYR A 267 -0.12 -5.22 11.89
C TYR A 267 0.55 -3.94 11.41
N MET A 268 -0.18 -3.01 10.79
CA MET A 268 0.41 -1.78 10.27
C MET A 268 0.74 -0.72 11.33
N ARG A 269 0.24 -0.88 12.57
CA ARG A 269 0.53 0.01 13.69
C ARG A 269 1.14 -0.76 14.85
N LEU A 270 1.79 -0.02 15.74
CA LEU A 270 2.33 -0.55 16.98
C LEU A 270 1.22 -0.74 18.03
N ASP A 271 0.24 0.17 18.07
CA ASP A 271 -0.91 0.13 18.99
C ASP A 271 -2.20 0.61 18.29
N SER A 272 -3.36 0.12 18.78
CA SER A 272 -4.69 0.62 18.40
C SER A 272 -4.97 2.02 18.97
N PRO A 273 -5.86 2.82 18.33
CA PRO A 273 -6.30 4.08 18.92
C PRO A 273 -6.90 3.85 20.30
N LYS A 274 -6.69 4.82 21.19
CA LYS A 274 -7.33 4.85 22.50
C LYS A 274 -8.42 5.91 22.51
N VAL A 275 -9.64 5.51 22.87
CA VAL A 275 -10.73 6.44 23.16
C VAL A 275 -10.46 7.05 24.54
N ILE A 276 -10.36 8.38 24.59
CA ILE A 276 -10.32 9.11 25.86
C ILE A 276 -11.67 9.82 26.03
N ASN A 277 -12.52 9.26 26.88
CA ASN A 277 -13.74 9.94 27.32
C ASN A 277 -13.35 10.97 28.39
N PHE A 278 -13.55 12.26 28.11
CA PHE A 278 -13.48 13.29 29.14
C PHE A 278 -14.84 13.33 29.85
N GLN A 279 -14.86 12.94 31.13
CA GLN A 279 -15.95 13.26 32.05
C GLN A 279 -15.84 14.70 32.53
#